data_AF-A0A521HCE4-F1
#
_entry.id   AF-A0A521HCE4-F1
#
_cell.length_a   1.000
_cell.length_b   1.000
_cell.length_c   1.000
_cell.angle_alpha   90.00
_cell.angle_beta   90.00
_cell.angle_gamma   90.00
#
_symmetry.space_group_name_H-M   'P 1'
#
loop_
_entity.id
_entity.type
_entity.pdbx_description
1 polymer ?
#
loop_
_entity_poly.entity_id
_entity_poly.type
_entity_poly.pdbx_seq_one_letter_code
_entity_poly.pdbx_strand_id
1 'polypeptide(L)'
;MKMRIYLFLCCMGLAFLSCTKTELETVPDNVAPPDPTIETVTIENYVTRTYILTLGREPNTTEFNAATSLLISGGLDSTSRAQFLNSVFSNPAYLPQVYAKNKIDLLNNSDTSEFTNWIAIWNFLLSDTSNSFLFPYLNYEIIRMTSLQAAFSQFITGAIGLDELHRRMCNNYIYDQINMGSANFVISTFQHLLNRNPTNAEQSAGISMVDGGNAILLLEAGSSKNEYLHILTHSNNYYEAQVVLLYQKYLNRAPNTQEMNAATLKYSGSNDYTLVQKDLLASNEFIGI
;
A
#
# COMPACT_ATOMS: atom_id res chain seq x y z
N MET A 1 -45.62 65.17 30.24
CA MET A 1 -45.16 64.01 29.45
C MET A 1 -43.69 64.11 29.02
N LYS A 2 -43.21 65.26 28.54
CA LYS A 2 -41.82 65.45 28.09
C LYS A 2 -40.74 65.23 29.18
N MET A 3 -40.99 65.58 30.44
CA MET A 3 -40.01 65.44 31.53
C MET A 3 -39.73 63.97 31.94
N ARG A 4 -40.70 63.06 31.78
CA ARG A 4 -40.50 61.61 32.02
C ARG A 4 -39.67 60.96 30.92
N ILE A 5 -39.76 61.47 29.68
CA ILE A 5 -38.98 61.00 28.54
C ILE A 5 -37.50 61.41 28.71
N TYR A 6 -37.22 62.63 29.17
CA TYR A 6 -35.84 63.05 29.45
C TYR A 6 -35.21 62.29 30.62
N LEU A 7 -35.98 61.95 31.65
CA LEU A 7 -35.48 61.13 32.76
C LEU A 7 -35.17 59.70 32.32
N PHE A 8 -36.01 59.13 31.44
CA PHE A 8 -35.80 57.78 30.89
C PHE A 8 -34.59 57.72 29.94
N LEU A 9 -34.40 58.75 29.10
CA LEU A 9 -33.22 58.88 28.24
C LEU A 9 -31.92 59.09 29.05
N CYS A 10 -31.98 59.81 30.17
CA CYS A 10 -30.82 60.00 31.06
C CYS A 10 -30.42 58.68 31.77
N CYS A 11 -31.39 57.90 32.25
CA CYS A 11 -31.13 56.60 32.86
C CYS A 11 -30.59 55.56 31.86
N MET A 12 -31.01 55.61 30.59
CA MET A 12 -30.53 54.68 29.57
C MET A 12 -29.10 55.01 29.10
N GLY A 13 -28.65 56.27 29.22
CA GLY A 13 -27.26 56.66 28.95
C GLY A 13 -26.25 56.19 30.00
N LEU A 14 -26.68 56.03 31.26
CA LEU A 14 -25.81 55.58 32.37
C LEU A 14 -25.48 54.07 32.31
N ALA A 15 -26.26 53.26 31.60
CA ALA A 15 -26.02 51.82 31.46
C ALA A 15 -24.84 51.47 30.52
N PHE A 16 -24.38 52.41 29.68
CA PHE A 16 -23.25 52.21 28.76
C PHE A 16 -21.88 52.53 29.37
N LEU A 17 -21.82 53.01 30.61
CA LEU A 17 -20.56 53.35 31.30
C LEU A 17 -19.98 52.21 32.15
N SER A 18 -20.65 51.05 32.22
CA SER A 18 -20.22 49.91 33.07
C SER A 18 -19.30 48.91 32.36
N CYS A 19 -18.76 49.23 31.18
CA CYS A 19 -17.77 48.40 30.55
C CYS A 19 -16.41 48.67 31.20
N THR A 20 -16.12 48.00 32.32
CA THR A 20 -14.75 47.92 32.82
C THR A 20 -13.94 47.20 31.75
N LYS A 21 -13.06 47.92 31.05
CA LYS A 21 -12.03 47.27 30.24
C LYS A 21 -11.25 46.37 31.19
N THR A 22 -11.41 45.06 31.02
CA THR A 22 -10.43 44.11 31.49
C THR A 22 -9.16 44.42 30.71
N GLU A 23 -8.26 45.17 31.32
CA GLU A 23 -6.91 45.27 30.79
C GLU A 23 -6.31 43.88 30.93
N LEU A 24 -6.10 43.22 29.79
CA LEU A 24 -5.20 42.09 29.72
C LEU A 24 -3.84 42.63 30.19
N GLU A 25 -3.40 42.20 31.37
CA GLU A 25 -2.00 42.33 31.74
C GLU A 25 -1.19 41.53 30.72
N THR A 26 -0.79 42.24 29.67
CA THR A 26 0.13 41.76 28.67
C THR A 26 1.50 42.09 29.23
N VAL A 27 2.14 41.09 29.84
CA VAL A 27 3.56 41.17 30.19
C VAL A 27 4.32 41.37 28.88
N PRO A 28 4.88 42.56 28.61
CA PRO A 28 5.71 42.77 27.44
C PRO A 28 6.95 41.89 27.61
N ASP A 29 7.37 41.23 26.54
CA ASP A 29 8.45 40.22 26.53
C ASP A 29 8.11 38.84 27.13
N ASN A 30 6.83 38.49 27.32
CA ASN A 30 6.44 37.09 27.49
C ASN A 30 6.55 36.34 26.15
N VAL A 31 7.74 35.89 25.82
CA VAL A 31 7.93 34.84 24.82
C VAL A 31 7.54 33.53 25.50
N ALA A 32 6.35 33.01 25.17
CA ALA A 32 5.96 31.67 25.59
C ALA A 32 7.13 30.70 25.25
N PRO A 33 7.52 29.80 26.15
CA PRO A 33 8.49 28.77 25.80
C PRO A 33 8.02 28.10 24.51
N PRO A 34 8.90 27.78 23.54
CA PRO A 34 8.51 26.95 22.42
C PRO A 34 7.91 25.68 23.01
N ASP A 35 6.59 25.50 22.90
CA ASP A 35 5.93 24.32 23.42
C ASP A 35 6.15 23.21 22.39
N PRO A 36 7.08 22.26 22.64
CA PRO A 36 7.40 21.20 21.70
C PRO A 36 6.46 20.00 21.88
N THR A 37 5.42 20.11 22.73
CA THR A 37 4.58 18.95 23.06
C THR A 37 3.63 18.63 21.91
N ILE A 38 4.01 17.62 21.14
CA ILE A 38 3.08 16.92 20.25
C ILE A 38 1.97 16.34 21.13
N GLU A 39 0.72 16.67 20.79
CA GLU A 39 -0.43 16.19 21.56
C GLU A 39 -0.42 14.67 21.64
N THR A 40 -0.68 14.11 22.83
CA THR A 40 -0.72 12.66 23.03
C THR A 40 -1.67 11.97 22.05
N VAL A 41 -2.81 12.61 21.74
CA VAL A 41 -3.79 12.11 20.78
C VAL A 41 -3.20 11.94 19.37
N THR A 42 -2.25 12.78 18.96
CA THR A 42 -1.54 12.66 17.67
C THR A 42 -0.68 11.40 17.65
N ILE A 43 0.02 11.11 18.75
CA ILE A 43 0.83 9.89 18.89
C ILE A 43 -0.07 8.64 18.91
N GLU A 44 -1.17 8.67 19.67
CA GLU A 44 -2.14 7.58 19.72
C GLU A 44 -2.76 7.29 18.35
N ASN A 45 -3.17 8.33 17.62
CA ASN A 45 -3.68 8.22 16.26
C ASN A 45 -2.62 7.67 15.29
N TYR A 46 -1.36 8.12 15.41
CA TYR A 46 -0.25 7.61 14.62
C TYR A 46 -0.04 6.10 14.84
N VAL A 47 -0.02 5.65 16.10
CA VAL A 47 0.12 4.23 16.45
C VAL A 47 -1.04 3.43 15.86
N THR A 48 -2.28 3.82 16.13
CA THR A 48 -3.48 3.09 15.67
C THR A 48 -3.54 3.01 14.15
N ARG A 49 -3.34 4.12 13.44
CA ARG A 49 -3.33 4.15 11.97
C ARG A 49 -2.23 3.28 11.39
N THR A 50 -1.04 3.29 11.99
CA THR A 50 0.08 2.44 11.54
C THR A 50 -0.30 0.97 11.62
N TYR A 51 -0.84 0.50 12.75
CA TYR A 51 -1.27 -0.88 12.93
C TYR A 51 -2.39 -1.27 11.95
N ILE A 52 -3.40 -0.43 11.76
CA ILE A 52 -4.51 -0.70 10.83
C ILE A 52 -3.98 -0.84 9.40
N LEU A 53 -3.17 0.11 8.92
CA LEU A 53 -2.72 0.13 7.52
C LEU A 53 -1.70 -0.97 7.20
N THR A 54 -0.87 -1.36 8.18
CA THR A 54 0.17 -2.39 8.03
C THR A 54 -0.35 -3.79 8.34
N LEU A 55 -0.97 -4.01 9.49
CA LEU A 55 -1.40 -5.31 10.00
C LEU A 55 -2.89 -5.61 9.78
N GLY A 56 -3.70 -4.62 9.37
CA GLY A 56 -5.13 -4.82 9.11
C GLY A 56 -5.99 -4.93 10.37
N ARG A 57 -5.47 -4.51 11.53
CA ARG A 57 -6.17 -4.53 12.82
C ARG A 57 -5.68 -3.39 13.71
N GLU A 58 -6.45 -3.08 14.73
CA GLU A 58 -6.00 -2.22 15.81
C GLU A 58 -4.90 -2.91 16.65
N PRO A 59 -4.01 -2.14 17.29
CA PRO A 59 -3.10 -2.68 18.30
C PRO A 59 -3.90 -3.18 19.50
N ASN A 60 -3.46 -4.28 20.11
CA ASN A 60 -4.00 -4.65 21.42
C ASN A 60 -3.48 -3.70 22.52
N THR A 61 -4.04 -3.77 23.73
CA THR A 61 -3.67 -2.88 24.84
C THR A 61 -2.17 -2.88 25.16
N THR A 62 -1.50 -4.04 25.05
CA THR A 62 -0.06 -4.15 25.34
C THR A 62 0.75 -3.48 24.23
N GLU A 63 0.43 -3.79 22.96
CA GLU A 63 1.06 -3.18 21.78
C GLU A 63 0.90 -1.66 21.78
N PHE A 64 -0.32 -1.17 22.08
CA PHE A 64 -0.63 0.24 22.11
C PHE A 64 0.16 0.97 23.21
N ASN A 65 0.10 0.49 24.45
CA ASN A 65 0.79 1.13 25.58
C ASN A 65 2.31 1.12 25.41
N ALA A 66 2.89 0.04 24.87
CA ALA A 66 4.32 -0.04 24.60
C ALA A 66 4.75 0.94 23.51
N ALA A 67 3.99 1.01 22.41
CA ALA A 67 4.28 1.93 21.30
C ALA A 67 4.13 3.40 21.70
N THR A 68 3.04 3.77 22.39
CA THR A 68 2.84 5.15 22.83
C THR A 68 3.89 5.58 23.85
N SER A 69 4.23 4.73 24.83
CA SER A 69 5.29 5.02 25.81
C SER A 69 6.66 5.21 25.14
N LEU A 70 6.99 4.36 24.16
CA LEU A 70 8.23 4.48 23.37
C LEU A 70 8.30 5.82 22.64
N LEU A 71 7.22 6.20 21.95
CA LEU A 71 7.18 7.42 21.15
C LEU A 71 7.15 8.68 22.02
N ILE A 72 6.42 8.67 23.14
CA ILE A 72 6.38 9.80 24.09
C ILE A 72 7.74 10.00 24.75
N SER A 73 8.35 8.93 25.28
CA SER A 73 9.66 9.03 25.95
C SER A 73 10.80 9.40 24.99
N GLY A 74 10.70 8.98 23.73
CA GLY A 74 11.62 9.37 22.67
C GLY A 74 11.32 10.72 22.01
N GLY A 75 10.28 11.44 22.44
CA GLY A 75 9.92 12.75 21.89
C GLY A 75 9.49 12.70 20.41
N LEU A 76 8.99 11.55 19.94
CA LEU A 76 8.62 11.29 18.55
C LEU A 76 9.72 11.69 17.55
N ASP A 77 10.99 11.55 17.93
CA ASP A 77 12.12 11.79 17.05
C ASP A 77 12.29 10.68 15.99
N SER A 78 13.25 10.87 15.07
CA SER A 78 13.51 9.88 14.02
C SER A 78 13.89 8.49 14.56
N THR A 79 14.56 8.43 15.71
CA THR A 79 15.01 7.18 16.34
C THR A 79 13.85 6.38 16.90
N SER A 80 12.99 7.02 17.70
CA SER A 80 11.83 6.40 18.32
C SER A 80 10.80 5.95 17.28
N ARG A 81 10.58 6.75 16.21
CA ARG A 81 9.77 6.33 15.05
C ARG A 81 10.33 5.08 14.37
N ALA A 82 11.63 5.05 14.11
CA ALA A 82 12.26 3.90 13.48
C ALA A 82 12.15 2.64 14.36
N GLN A 83 12.34 2.77 15.68
CA GLN A 83 12.17 1.67 16.63
C GLN A 83 10.72 1.15 16.65
N PHE A 84 9.74 2.06 16.72
CA PHE A 84 8.32 1.74 16.65
C PHE A 84 7.98 0.98 15.37
N LEU A 85 8.37 1.52 14.21
CA LEU A 85 8.10 0.88 12.92
C LEU A 85 8.81 -0.47 12.80
N ASN A 86 10.06 -0.58 13.25
CA ASN A 86 10.73 -1.88 13.27
C ASN A 86 9.97 -2.92 14.10
N SER A 87 9.40 -2.53 15.25
CA SER A 87 8.51 -3.40 16.02
C SER A 87 7.28 -3.82 15.22
N VAL A 88 6.58 -2.89 14.56
CA VAL A 88 5.37 -3.20 13.78
C VAL A 88 5.68 -4.13 12.61
N PHE A 89 6.74 -3.84 11.85
CA PHE A 89 7.12 -4.62 10.67
C PHE A 89 7.79 -5.96 11.01
N SER A 90 8.30 -6.13 12.23
CA SER A 90 8.73 -7.43 12.75
C SER A 90 7.57 -8.34 13.17
N ASN A 91 6.34 -7.82 13.21
CA ASN A 91 5.18 -8.62 13.56
C ASN A 91 4.94 -9.71 12.49
N PRO A 92 4.80 -10.99 12.87
CA PRO A 92 4.63 -12.09 11.90
C PRO A 92 3.35 -11.97 11.07
N ALA A 93 2.39 -11.13 11.46
CA ALA A 93 1.19 -10.86 10.68
C ALA A 93 1.41 -9.91 9.48
N TYR A 94 2.53 -9.18 9.42
CA TYR A 94 2.77 -8.16 8.38
C TYR A 94 2.80 -8.76 6.96
N LEU A 95 3.70 -9.72 6.68
CA LEU A 95 3.81 -10.31 5.35
C LEU A 95 2.55 -11.08 4.92
N PRO A 96 1.90 -11.89 5.79
CA PRO A 96 0.59 -12.46 5.48
C PRO A 96 -0.45 -11.41 5.08
N GLN A 97 -0.44 -10.24 5.72
CA GLN A 97 -1.36 -9.16 5.39
C GLN A 97 -1.03 -8.48 4.05
N VAL A 98 0.24 -8.37 3.68
CA VAL A 98 0.66 -7.93 2.34
C VAL A 98 0.20 -8.95 1.28
N TYR A 99 0.41 -10.24 1.53
CA TYR A 99 -0.06 -11.30 0.64
C TYR A 99 -1.59 -11.27 0.47
N ALA A 100 -2.34 -11.14 1.56
CA ALA A 100 -3.80 -11.13 1.54
C ALA A 100 -4.36 -10.00 0.68
N LYS A 101 -3.79 -8.78 0.80
CA LYS A 101 -4.18 -7.64 -0.03
C LYS A 101 -3.95 -7.92 -1.52
N ASN A 102 -2.75 -8.40 -1.88
CA ASN A 102 -2.46 -8.72 -3.28
C ASN A 102 -3.32 -9.87 -3.83
N LYS A 103 -3.68 -10.85 -3.00
CA LYS A 103 -4.62 -11.90 -3.39
C LYS A 103 -6.03 -11.37 -3.62
N ILE A 104 -6.48 -10.39 -2.84
CA ILE A 104 -7.76 -9.70 -3.08
C ILE A 104 -7.71 -9.00 -4.44
N ASP A 105 -6.66 -8.20 -4.66
CA ASP A 105 -6.56 -7.34 -5.84
C ASP A 105 -6.34 -8.13 -7.14
N LEU A 106 -5.47 -9.15 -7.12
CA LEU A 106 -5.08 -9.91 -8.32
C LEU A 106 -5.93 -11.16 -8.55
N LEU A 107 -6.44 -11.79 -7.50
CA LEU A 107 -7.07 -13.11 -7.58
C LEU A 107 -8.52 -13.12 -7.07
N ASN A 108 -9.16 -11.96 -6.91
CA ASN A 108 -10.52 -11.83 -6.37
C ASN A 108 -10.71 -12.59 -5.04
N ASN A 109 -9.65 -12.61 -4.23
CA ASN A 109 -9.61 -13.33 -2.95
C ASN A 109 -9.88 -14.85 -3.06
N SER A 110 -9.54 -15.48 -4.18
CA SER A 110 -9.67 -16.93 -4.40
C SER A 110 -9.15 -17.75 -3.21
N ASP A 111 -9.80 -18.87 -2.91
CA ASP A 111 -9.39 -19.76 -1.83
C ASP A 111 -8.21 -20.64 -2.29
N THR A 112 -7.25 -20.86 -1.39
CA THR A 112 -6.18 -21.85 -1.56
C THR A 112 -6.69 -23.28 -1.75
N SER A 113 -7.89 -23.59 -1.26
CA SER A 113 -8.56 -24.87 -1.54
C SER A 113 -8.85 -25.04 -3.04
N GLU A 114 -9.21 -23.95 -3.73
CA GLU A 114 -9.42 -23.94 -5.18
C GLU A 114 -8.14 -24.30 -5.93
N PHE A 115 -6.98 -23.82 -5.46
CA PHE A 115 -5.70 -24.11 -6.08
C PHE A 115 -5.42 -25.61 -6.03
N THR A 116 -5.64 -26.19 -4.86
CA THR A 116 -5.44 -27.61 -4.59
C THR A 116 -6.40 -28.47 -5.41
N ASN A 117 -7.66 -28.04 -5.54
CA ASN A 117 -8.68 -28.75 -6.31
C ASN A 117 -8.31 -28.82 -7.80
N TRP A 118 -7.90 -27.70 -8.42
CA TRP A 118 -7.49 -27.69 -9.83
C TRP A 118 -6.27 -28.59 -10.09
N ILE A 119 -5.26 -28.50 -9.22
CA ILE A 119 -4.08 -29.38 -9.31
C ILE A 119 -4.48 -30.86 -9.21
N ALA A 120 -5.38 -31.21 -8.28
CA ALA A 120 -5.86 -32.58 -8.12
C ALA A 120 -6.63 -33.08 -9.36
N ILE A 121 -7.51 -32.25 -9.93
CA ILE A 121 -8.25 -32.58 -11.15
C ILE A 121 -7.30 -32.87 -12.31
N TRP A 122 -6.31 -32.03 -12.55
CA TRP A 122 -5.38 -32.25 -13.67
C TRP A 122 -4.47 -33.45 -13.44
N ASN A 123 -4.01 -33.70 -12.21
CA ASN A 123 -3.27 -34.92 -11.89
C ASN A 123 -4.11 -36.19 -12.11
N PHE A 124 -5.41 -36.14 -11.78
CA PHE A 124 -6.32 -37.23 -12.08
C PHE A 124 -6.44 -37.46 -13.59
N LEU A 125 -6.61 -36.40 -14.40
CA LEU A 125 -6.67 -36.51 -15.85
C LEU A 125 -5.38 -37.05 -16.47
N LEU A 126 -4.21 -36.71 -15.91
CA LEU A 126 -2.91 -37.26 -16.32
C LEU A 126 -2.76 -38.76 -16.02
N SER A 127 -3.52 -39.31 -15.08
CA SER A 127 -3.48 -40.74 -14.76
C SER A 127 -4.19 -41.61 -15.80
N ASP A 128 -5.04 -41.02 -16.65
CA ASP A 128 -5.74 -41.72 -17.73
C ASP A 128 -5.07 -41.46 -19.08
N THR A 129 -4.46 -42.51 -19.64
CA THR A 129 -3.79 -42.48 -20.95
C THR A 129 -4.70 -42.10 -22.12
N SER A 130 -6.03 -42.20 -21.97
CA SER A 130 -6.99 -41.71 -22.97
C SER A 130 -6.86 -40.20 -23.20
N ASN A 131 -6.35 -39.45 -22.21
CA ASN A 131 -6.14 -38.00 -22.25
C ASN A 131 -4.72 -37.60 -22.70
N SER A 132 -3.91 -38.53 -23.21
CA SER A 132 -2.50 -38.28 -23.55
C SER A 132 -2.24 -37.06 -24.44
N PHE A 133 -3.19 -36.71 -25.31
CA PHE A 133 -3.12 -35.51 -26.15
C PHE A 133 -3.18 -34.18 -25.36
N LEU A 134 -3.77 -34.17 -24.16
CA LEU A 134 -3.86 -33.00 -23.27
C LEU A 134 -2.65 -32.89 -22.33
N PHE A 135 -1.83 -33.93 -22.19
CA PHE A 135 -0.78 -33.99 -21.17
C PHE A 135 0.18 -32.78 -21.20
N PRO A 136 0.64 -32.26 -22.36
CA PRO A 136 1.48 -31.08 -22.38
C PRO A 136 0.81 -29.85 -21.76
N TYR A 137 -0.46 -29.61 -22.07
CA TYR A 137 -1.25 -28.50 -21.53
C TYR A 137 -1.49 -28.67 -20.03
N LEU A 138 -1.90 -29.86 -19.59
CA LEU A 138 -2.16 -30.14 -18.17
C LEU A 138 -0.89 -29.97 -17.32
N ASN A 139 0.25 -30.48 -17.78
CA ASN A 139 1.52 -30.30 -17.07
C ASN A 139 1.93 -28.82 -16.97
N TYR A 140 1.73 -28.05 -18.05
CA TYR A 140 1.99 -26.61 -18.05
C TYR A 140 1.15 -25.87 -16.99
N GLU A 141 -0.15 -26.16 -16.90
CA GLU A 141 -1.03 -25.55 -15.90
C GLU A 141 -0.73 -26.01 -14.46
N ILE A 142 -0.38 -27.28 -14.26
CA ILE A 142 0.05 -27.79 -12.93
C ILE A 142 1.29 -27.04 -12.44
N ILE A 143 2.29 -26.81 -13.29
CA ILE A 143 3.51 -26.09 -12.92
C ILE A 143 3.17 -24.67 -12.46
N ARG A 144 2.33 -23.95 -13.21
CA ARG A 144 1.91 -22.58 -12.88
C ARG A 144 1.13 -22.52 -11.56
N MET A 145 0.16 -23.41 -11.38
CA MET A 145 -0.64 -23.46 -10.14
C MET A 145 0.18 -23.89 -8.93
N THR A 146 1.12 -24.82 -9.09
CA THR A 146 2.03 -25.23 -7.99
C THR A 146 2.95 -24.08 -7.60
N SER A 147 3.43 -23.29 -8.57
CA SER A 147 4.21 -22.08 -8.32
C SER A 147 3.42 -21.06 -7.49
N LEU A 148 2.15 -20.83 -7.83
CA LEU A 148 1.24 -19.98 -7.05
C LEU A 148 1.02 -20.54 -5.64
N GLN A 149 0.78 -21.84 -5.49
CA GLN A 149 0.55 -22.48 -4.20
C GLN A 149 1.77 -22.32 -3.26
N ALA A 150 2.99 -22.40 -3.80
CA ALA A 150 4.22 -22.19 -3.03
C ALA A 150 4.51 -20.71 -2.72
N ALA A 151 3.86 -19.76 -3.39
CA ALA A 151 4.18 -18.33 -3.28
C ALA A 151 3.96 -17.77 -1.88
N PHE A 152 2.90 -18.19 -1.17
CA PHE A 152 2.62 -17.71 0.18
C PHE A 152 3.77 -18.03 1.15
N SER A 153 4.17 -19.30 1.24
CA SER A 153 5.21 -19.73 2.18
C SER A 153 6.56 -19.13 1.83
N GLN A 154 6.90 -19.02 0.54
CA GLN A 154 8.14 -18.39 0.09
C GLN A 154 8.15 -16.88 0.36
N PHE A 155 7.01 -16.20 0.22
CA PHE A 155 6.93 -14.77 0.49
C PHE A 155 7.09 -14.45 1.97
N ILE A 156 6.37 -15.16 2.87
CA ILE A 156 6.44 -14.89 4.32
C ILE A 156 7.80 -15.27 4.94
N THR A 157 8.58 -16.12 4.27
CA THR A 157 9.95 -16.48 4.67
C THR A 157 11.00 -15.56 4.05
N GLY A 158 10.60 -14.61 3.19
CA GLY A 158 11.50 -13.70 2.49
C GLY A 158 12.28 -14.34 1.33
N ALA A 159 11.91 -15.55 0.90
CA ALA A 159 12.56 -16.24 -0.22
C ALA A 159 12.21 -15.62 -1.58
N ILE A 160 11.08 -14.92 -1.69
CA ILE A 160 10.68 -14.15 -2.87
C ILE A 160 10.24 -12.73 -2.46
N GLY A 161 10.52 -11.76 -3.34
CA GLY A 161 10.06 -10.38 -3.21
C GLY A 161 8.61 -10.18 -3.68
N LEU A 162 8.15 -8.93 -3.64
CA LEU A 162 6.80 -8.55 -4.07
C LEU A 162 6.62 -8.66 -5.59
N ASP A 163 7.67 -8.33 -6.34
CA ASP A 163 7.80 -8.52 -7.80
C ASP A 163 7.50 -9.96 -8.23
N GLU A 164 8.20 -10.92 -7.62
CA GLU A 164 8.01 -12.35 -7.90
C GLU A 164 6.65 -12.86 -7.40
N LEU A 165 6.16 -12.33 -6.26
CA LEU A 165 4.81 -12.62 -5.78
C LEU A 165 3.75 -12.19 -6.81
N HIS A 166 3.83 -10.96 -7.31
CA HIS A 166 2.95 -10.44 -8.36
C HIS A 166 3.04 -11.27 -9.63
N ARG A 167 4.26 -11.65 -10.05
CA ARG A 167 4.47 -12.49 -11.23
C ARG A 167 3.71 -13.82 -11.11
N ARG A 168 3.76 -14.48 -9.96
CA ARG A 168 3.05 -15.76 -9.73
C ARG A 168 1.55 -15.58 -9.56
N MET A 169 1.11 -14.51 -8.91
CA MET A 169 -0.31 -14.16 -8.79
C MET A 169 -0.95 -13.81 -10.13
N CYS A 170 -0.20 -13.29 -11.09
CA CYS A 170 -0.68 -13.09 -12.45
C CYS A 170 -0.50 -14.33 -13.34
N ASN A 171 0.51 -15.16 -13.08
CA ASN A 171 0.83 -16.31 -13.92
C ASN A 171 0.21 -17.63 -13.45
N ASN A 172 -1.11 -17.72 -13.50
CA ASN A 172 -1.81 -18.95 -13.16
C ASN A 172 -3.17 -19.05 -13.86
N TYR A 173 -3.75 -20.24 -13.79
CA TYR A 173 -5.04 -20.53 -14.40
C TYR A 173 -6.16 -19.64 -13.89
N ILE A 174 -6.22 -19.35 -12.59
CA ILE A 174 -7.29 -18.56 -11.98
C ILE A 174 -7.25 -17.11 -12.50
N TYR A 175 -6.07 -16.51 -12.55
CA TYR A 175 -5.91 -15.17 -13.12
C TYR A 175 -6.32 -15.13 -14.60
N ASP A 176 -6.02 -16.19 -15.36
CA ASP A 176 -6.47 -16.32 -16.75
C ASP A 176 -8.00 -16.43 -16.87
N GLN A 177 -8.66 -17.14 -15.93
CA GLN A 177 -10.13 -17.23 -15.90
C GLN A 177 -10.78 -15.90 -15.52
N ILE A 178 -10.19 -15.16 -14.57
CA ILE A 178 -10.67 -13.82 -14.20
C ILE A 178 -10.53 -12.86 -15.40
N ASN A 179 -9.38 -12.94 -16.09
CA ASN A 179 -9.00 -12.01 -17.16
C ASN A 179 -9.02 -12.71 -18.52
N MET A 180 -10.19 -13.24 -18.89
CA MET A 180 -10.40 -14.07 -20.08
C MET A 180 -9.81 -13.48 -21.36
N GLY A 181 -8.84 -14.20 -21.95
CA GLY A 181 -8.20 -13.84 -23.21
C GLY A 181 -7.03 -12.86 -23.05
N SER A 182 -6.05 -12.97 -23.96
CA SER A 182 -4.76 -12.29 -23.87
C SER A 182 -4.88 -10.76 -23.82
N ALA A 183 -5.87 -10.18 -24.51
CA ALA A 183 -6.11 -8.74 -24.46
C ALA A 183 -6.53 -8.25 -23.07
N ASN A 184 -7.47 -8.95 -22.41
CA ASN A 184 -7.93 -8.60 -21.07
C ASN A 184 -6.84 -8.87 -20.03
N PHE A 185 -6.09 -9.97 -20.18
CA PHE A 185 -4.93 -10.26 -19.35
C PHE A 185 -3.90 -9.12 -19.38
N VAL A 186 -3.56 -8.62 -20.58
CA VAL A 186 -2.60 -7.53 -20.76
C VAL A 186 -3.13 -6.22 -20.17
N ILE A 187 -4.41 -5.88 -20.39
CA ILE A 187 -5.02 -4.69 -19.78
C ILE A 187 -4.96 -4.79 -18.25
N SER A 188 -5.38 -5.92 -17.69
CA SER A 188 -5.48 -6.15 -16.25
C SER A 188 -4.11 -6.08 -15.56
N THR A 189 -3.08 -6.72 -16.13
CA THR A 189 -1.72 -6.66 -15.57
C THR A 189 -1.13 -5.25 -15.63
N PHE A 190 -1.40 -4.47 -16.69
CA PHE A 190 -1.01 -3.06 -16.73
C PHE A 190 -1.73 -2.22 -15.65
N GLN A 191 -3.03 -2.43 -15.47
CA GLN A 191 -3.81 -1.70 -14.48
C GLN A 191 -3.36 -2.03 -13.05
N HIS A 192 -3.19 -3.32 -12.73
CA HIS A 192 -2.84 -3.74 -11.38
C HIS A 192 -1.35 -3.51 -11.05
N LEU A 193 -0.43 -3.70 -12.02
CA LEU A 193 1.01 -3.66 -11.74
C LEU A 193 1.66 -2.31 -12.09
N LEU A 194 1.17 -1.62 -13.13
CA LEU A 194 1.71 -0.35 -13.60
C LEU A 194 0.79 0.84 -13.30
N ASN A 195 -0.38 0.62 -12.69
CA ASN A 195 -1.35 1.66 -12.34
C ASN A 195 -1.78 2.54 -13.53
N ARG A 196 -1.87 1.94 -14.73
CA ARG A 196 -2.33 2.62 -15.96
C ARG A 196 -2.82 1.63 -17.00
N ASN A 197 -3.45 2.13 -18.06
CA ASN A 197 -3.74 1.32 -19.24
C ASN A 197 -2.49 1.19 -20.14
N PRO A 198 -2.36 0.08 -20.89
CA PRO A 198 -1.35 -0.03 -21.93
C PRO A 198 -1.67 0.93 -23.09
N THR A 199 -0.64 1.41 -23.77
CA THR A 199 -0.80 2.01 -25.10
C THR A 199 -1.15 0.92 -26.12
N ASN A 200 -1.67 1.30 -27.29
CA ASN A 200 -2.00 0.32 -28.35
C ASN A 200 -0.79 -0.54 -28.79
N ALA A 201 0.41 0.05 -28.80
CA ALA A 201 1.65 -0.65 -29.13
C ALA A 201 2.04 -1.65 -28.03
N GLU A 202 1.99 -1.22 -26.76
CA GLU A 202 2.25 -2.10 -25.61
C GLU A 202 1.23 -3.24 -25.52
N GLN A 203 -0.04 -2.96 -25.80
CA GLN A 203 -1.08 -3.97 -25.78
C GLN A 203 -0.86 -5.01 -26.87
N SER A 204 -0.56 -4.58 -28.10
CA SER A 204 -0.29 -5.48 -29.23
C SER A 204 0.95 -6.35 -28.97
N ALA A 205 2.02 -5.75 -28.44
CA ALA A 205 3.24 -6.47 -28.07
C ALA A 205 2.98 -7.48 -26.93
N GLY A 206 2.24 -7.06 -25.90
CA GLY A 206 1.88 -7.92 -24.78
C GLY A 206 1.03 -9.12 -25.21
N ILE A 207 0.01 -8.90 -26.05
CA ILE A 207 -0.82 -9.99 -26.60
C ILE A 207 0.07 -10.96 -27.37
N SER A 208 0.95 -10.45 -28.23
CA SER A 208 1.87 -11.30 -29.00
C SER A 208 2.74 -12.18 -28.09
N MET A 209 3.36 -11.62 -27.04
CA MET A 209 4.18 -12.40 -26.10
C MET A 209 3.36 -13.43 -25.31
N VAL A 210 2.18 -13.04 -24.83
CA VAL A 210 1.28 -13.92 -24.07
C VAL A 210 0.86 -15.14 -24.92
N ASP A 211 0.66 -14.93 -26.22
CA ASP A 211 0.31 -15.97 -27.19
C ASP A 211 1.52 -16.76 -27.73
N GLY A 212 2.74 -16.47 -27.27
CA GLY A 212 3.97 -17.18 -27.64
C GLY A 212 4.69 -16.62 -28.87
N GLY A 213 4.31 -15.42 -29.33
CA GLY A 213 5.00 -14.67 -30.38
C GLY A 213 6.10 -13.75 -29.85
N ASN A 214 7.04 -13.39 -30.73
CA ASN A 214 8.13 -12.48 -30.39
C ASN A 214 7.70 -11.02 -30.52
N ALA A 215 7.95 -10.20 -29.50
CA ALA A 215 7.74 -8.75 -29.55
C ALA A 215 8.76 -7.99 -28.70
N ILE A 216 8.68 -6.66 -28.70
CA ILE A 216 9.43 -5.78 -27.81
C ILE A 216 8.42 -5.02 -26.94
N LEU A 217 8.59 -5.10 -25.62
CA LEU A 217 7.76 -4.42 -24.64
C LEU A 217 8.68 -3.68 -23.67
N LEU A 218 8.41 -2.40 -23.40
CA LEU A 218 9.23 -1.57 -22.49
C LEU A 218 10.74 -1.62 -22.82
N LEU A 219 11.07 -1.68 -24.12
CA LEU A 219 12.43 -1.78 -24.67
C LEU A 219 13.14 -3.14 -24.44
N GLU A 220 12.42 -4.14 -23.95
CA GLU A 220 12.94 -5.51 -23.78
C GLU A 220 12.24 -6.48 -24.73
N ALA A 221 13.01 -7.41 -25.29
CA ALA A 221 12.48 -8.46 -26.15
C ALA A 221 11.91 -9.61 -25.30
N GLY A 222 10.80 -10.17 -25.75
CA GLY A 222 10.15 -11.31 -25.11
C GLY A 222 9.34 -12.14 -26.10
N SER A 223 9.08 -13.38 -25.72
CA SER A 223 8.53 -14.44 -26.57
C SER A 223 7.53 -15.36 -25.86
N SER A 224 7.28 -15.11 -24.58
CA SER A 224 6.36 -15.94 -23.77
C SER A 224 5.63 -15.11 -22.72
N LYS A 225 4.53 -15.66 -22.19
CA LYS A 225 3.81 -15.09 -21.03
C LYS A 225 4.72 -14.88 -19.81
N ASN A 226 5.69 -15.79 -19.60
CA ASN A 226 6.65 -15.67 -18.50
C ASN A 226 7.60 -14.47 -18.68
N GLU A 227 8.14 -14.31 -19.89
CA GLU A 227 9.03 -13.17 -20.21
C GLU A 227 8.25 -11.86 -20.20
N TYR A 228 7.01 -11.84 -20.72
CA TYR A 228 6.11 -10.70 -20.62
C TYR A 228 5.94 -10.20 -19.17
N LEU A 229 5.60 -11.10 -18.24
CA LEU A 229 5.42 -10.73 -16.84
C LEU A 229 6.74 -10.35 -16.16
N HIS A 230 7.85 -10.98 -16.54
CA HIS A 230 9.17 -10.61 -16.07
C HIS A 230 9.50 -9.16 -16.47
N ILE A 231 9.37 -8.82 -17.76
CA ILE A 231 9.58 -7.47 -18.29
C ILE A 231 8.72 -6.46 -17.51
N LEU A 232 7.44 -6.76 -17.28
CA LEU A 232 6.57 -5.87 -16.52
C LEU A 232 7.08 -5.64 -15.09
N THR A 233 7.28 -6.71 -14.33
CA THR A 233 7.62 -6.66 -12.90
C THR A 233 9.03 -6.18 -12.59
N HIS A 234 9.93 -6.15 -13.57
CA HIS A 234 11.32 -5.70 -13.40
C HIS A 234 11.60 -4.36 -14.11
N SER A 235 10.57 -3.74 -14.69
CA SER A 235 10.71 -2.42 -15.32
C SER A 235 10.72 -1.28 -14.29
N ASN A 236 11.37 -0.16 -14.62
CA ASN A 236 11.28 1.07 -13.82
C ASN A 236 9.83 1.53 -13.61
N ASN A 237 8.98 1.35 -14.63
CA ASN A 237 7.56 1.67 -14.55
C ASN A 237 6.84 0.90 -13.43
N TYR A 238 7.25 -0.35 -13.17
CA TYR A 238 6.68 -1.14 -12.08
C TYR A 238 7.04 -0.53 -10.73
N TYR A 239 8.32 -0.27 -10.49
CA TYR A 239 8.77 0.34 -9.24
C TYR A 239 8.10 1.71 -9.00
N GLU A 240 7.99 2.55 -10.03
CA GLU A 240 7.26 3.82 -9.95
C GLU A 240 5.79 3.63 -9.60
N ALA A 241 5.10 2.70 -10.26
CA ALA A 241 3.69 2.44 -9.99
C ALA A 241 3.46 1.93 -8.56
N GLN A 242 4.32 1.04 -8.06
CA GLN A 242 4.24 0.57 -6.69
C GLN A 242 4.47 1.71 -5.68
N VAL A 243 5.40 2.63 -5.97
CA VAL A 243 5.59 3.85 -5.17
C VAL A 243 4.34 4.74 -5.19
N VAL A 244 3.73 4.98 -6.35
CA VAL A 244 2.45 5.74 -6.43
C VAL A 244 1.39 5.12 -5.52
N LEU A 245 1.20 3.80 -5.61
CA LEU A 245 0.20 3.08 -4.83
C LEU A 245 0.47 3.18 -3.32
N LEU A 246 1.75 3.15 -2.92
CA LEU A 246 2.15 3.37 -1.53
C LEU A 246 1.79 4.79 -1.03
N TYR A 247 2.13 5.82 -1.80
CA TYR A 247 1.77 7.20 -1.46
C TYR A 247 0.25 7.39 -1.37
N GLN A 248 -0.50 6.84 -2.32
CA GLN A 248 -1.96 6.89 -2.30
C GLN A 248 -2.54 6.19 -1.07
N LYS A 249 -1.98 5.03 -0.70
CA LYS A 249 -2.44 4.26 0.45
C LYS A 249 -2.13 4.90 1.80
N TYR A 250 -0.93 5.45 1.98
CA TYR A 250 -0.47 5.95 3.28
C TYR A 250 -0.71 7.45 3.47
N LEU A 251 -0.58 8.24 2.39
CA LEU A 251 -0.68 9.70 2.42
C LEU A 251 -1.90 10.25 1.66
N ASN A 252 -2.72 9.41 1.02
CA ASN A 252 -3.92 9.81 0.27
C ASN A 252 -3.64 10.81 -0.87
N ARG A 253 -2.44 10.78 -1.46
CA ARG A 253 -2.05 11.61 -2.61
C ARG A 253 -1.02 10.90 -3.48
N ALA A 254 -0.76 11.45 -4.67
CA ALA A 254 0.40 11.03 -5.47
C ALA A 254 1.69 11.69 -4.92
N PRO A 255 2.87 11.06 -5.11
CA PRO A 255 4.14 11.69 -4.81
C PRO A 255 4.42 12.82 -5.80
N ASN A 256 5.18 13.83 -5.35
CA ASN A 256 5.76 14.81 -6.27
C ASN A 256 6.99 14.21 -7.01
N THR A 257 7.56 14.94 -7.96
CA THR A 257 8.68 14.46 -8.80
C THR A 257 9.91 14.02 -7.98
N GLN A 258 10.26 14.76 -6.93
CA GLN A 258 11.43 14.43 -6.09
C GLN A 258 11.18 13.20 -5.24
N GLU A 259 10.00 13.14 -4.61
CA GLU A 259 9.53 12.00 -3.82
C GLU A 259 9.48 10.72 -4.65
N MET A 260 8.89 10.80 -5.85
CA MET A 260 8.82 9.69 -6.80
C MET A 260 10.22 9.18 -7.13
N ASN A 261 11.11 10.07 -7.58
CA ASN A 261 12.45 9.68 -8.00
C ASN A 261 13.23 9.01 -6.85
N ALA A 262 13.22 9.62 -5.67
CA ALA A 262 13.94 9.09 -4.51
C ALA A 262 13.39 7.74 -4.03
N ALA A 263 12.06 7.60 -3.95
CA ALA A 263 11.42 6.36 -3.51
C ALA A 263 11.57 5.25 -4.54
N THR A 264 11.44 5.55 -5.84
CA THR A 264 11.64 4.57 -6.92
C THR A 264 13.07 4.05 -6.93
N LEU A 265 14.08 4.95 -6.86
CA LEU A 265 15.48 4.52 -6.81
C LEU A 265 15.79 3.67 -5.58
N LYS A 266 15.20 4.02 -4.43
CA LYS A 266 15.34 3.22 -3.21
C LYS A 266 14.71 1.84 -3.38
N TYR A 267 13.52 1.77 -3.98
CA TYR A 267 12.84 0.49 -4.16
C TYR A 267 13.55 -0.38 -5.20
N SER A 268 13.83 0.13 -6.39
CA SER A 268 14.49 -0.65 -7.45
C SER A 268 15.92 -1.06 -7.08
N GLY A 269 16.65 -0.25 -6.31
CA GLY A 269 18.01 -0.58 -5.87
C GLY A 269 18.09 -1.63 -4.74
N SER A 270 17.01 -1.80 -3.96
CA SER A 270 16.99 -2.75 -2.82
C SER A 270 16.09 -3.96 -3.05
N ASN A 271 15.14 -3.85 -3.99
CA ASN A 271 13.96 -4.71 -4.13
C ASN A 271 13.16 -4.88 -2.83
N ASP A 272 13.27 -3.92 -1.90
CA ASP A 272 12.61 -3.96 -0.60
C ASP A 272 11.45 -2.95 -0.56
N TYR A 273 10.25 -3.49 -0.79
CA TYR A 273 8.99 -2.76 -0.73
C TYR A 273 8.70 -2.20 0.67
N THR A 274 9.18 -2.88 1.72
CA THR A 274 8.96 -2.50 3.11
C THR A 274 9.74 -1.24 3.49
N LEU A 275 10.91 -0.99 2.88
CA LEU A 275 11.68 0.23 3.15
C LEU A 275 10.89 1.49 2.81
N VAL A 276 10.27 1.54 1.63
CA VAL A 276 9.47 2.70 1.21
C VAL A 276 8.26 2.87 2.12
N GLN A 277 7.61 1.77 2.55
CA GLN A 277 6.52 1.86 3.52
C GLN A 277 6.96 2.49 4.84
N LYS A 278 8.11 2.08 5.38
CA LYS A 278 8.66 2.64 6.62
C LYS A 278 8.98 4.12 6.48
N ASP A 279 9.55 4.56 5.36
CA ASP A 279 9.83 5.98 5.13
C ASP A 279 8.55 6.83 5.15
N LEU A 280 7.49 6.36 4.47
CA LEU A 280 6.21 7.07 4.46
C LEU A 280 5.59 7.14 5.85
N LEU A 281 5.59 6.02 6.58
CA LEU A 281 5.04 5.94 7.93
C LEU A 281 5.89 6.69 8.97
N ALA A 282 7.16 6.98 8.69
CA ALA A 282 8.02 7.78 9.57
C ALA A 282 7.90 9.29 9.30
N SER A 283 7.29 9.68 8.18
CA SER A 283 7.17 11.08 7.77
C SER A 283 6.28 11.90 8.71
N ASN A 284 6.62 13.19 8.84
CA ASN A 284 5.80 14.15 9.57
C ASN A 284 4.37 14.23 9.01
N GLU A 285 4.23 14.19 7.68
CA GLU A 285 2.94 14.21 7.01
C GLU A 285 2.03 13.04 7.42
N PHE A 286 2.58 11.82 7.49
CA PHE A 286 1.80 10.67 7.93
C PHE A 286 1.35 10.82 9.38
N ILE A 287 2.25 11.31 10.25
CA ILE A 287 2.01 11.51 11.68
C ILE A 287 1.00 12.63 11.92
N GLY A 288 0.96 13.65 11.05
CA GLY A 288 0.08 14.82 11.17
C GLY A 288 0.72 15.98 11.91
N ILE A 289 2.02 16.20 11.72
CA ILE A 289 2.81 17.29 12.32
C ILE A 289 3.62 18.07 11.29
#